data_AF-A0A507CED5-F1
#
_entry.id   AF-A0A507CED5-F1
#
_cell.length_a   1.000
_cell.length_b   1.000
_cell.length_c   1.000
_cell.angle_alpha   90.00
_cell.angle_beta   90.00
_cell.angle_gamma   90.00
#
_symmetry.space_group_name_H-M   'P 1'
#
loop_
_entity.id
_entity.type
_entity.pdbx_description
1 polymer ?
#
loop_
_entity_poly.entity_id
_entity_poly.type
_entity_poly.pdbx_seq_one_letter_code
_entity_poly.pdbx_strand_id
1 'polypeptide(L)'
;MAAGNGLQDDTKWTVLGIGRTDADGRCKTLLVDSAQSPLPLKAGVYKLDFATAPYFETKGQKTFFPFCSISFEVPNPPQSHYHVPLLLSNFSYSTYRGS
;
A
#
# COMPACT_ATOMS: atom_id res chain seq x y z
N MET A 1 -6.28 -3.20 0.18
CA MET A 1 -4.97 -2.64 -0.22
C MET A 1 -4.27 -3.67 -1.07
N ALA A 2 -3.67 -3.29 -2.19
CA ALA A 2 -2.79 -4.15 -2.97
C ALA A 2 -1.39 -3.55 -3.02
N ALA A 3 -0.36 -4.39 -2.88
CA ALA A 3 1.04 -4.02 -3.07
C ALA A 3 1.56 -4.60 -4.38
N GLY A 4 2.35 -3.83 -5.11
CA GLY A 4 3.08 -4.31 -6.27
C GLY A 4 4.45 -3.68 -6.41
N ASN A 5 5.30 -4.29 -7.25
CA ASN A 5 6.57 -3.71 -7.71
C ASN A 5 6.59 -3.58 -9.23
N GLY A 6 7.30 -2.58 -9.73
CA GLY A 6 7.49 -2.33 -11.16
C GLY A 6 8.95 -2.59 -11.55
N LEU A 7 9.17 -3.10 -12.75
CA LEU A 7 10.50 -3.12 -13.37
C LEU A 7 10.74 -1.78 -14.06
N GLN A 8 11.97 -1.28 -14.00
CA GLN A 8 12.31 0.09 -14.40
C GLN A 8 12.09 0.39 -15.90
N ASP A 9 11.90 -0.65 -16.73
CA ASP A 9 11.74 -0.53 -18.19
C ASP A 9 10.41 -1.09 -18.74
N ASP A 10 9.50 -1.59 -17.89
CA ASP A 10 8.21 -2.12 -18.34
C ASP A 10 7.09 -1.62 -17.41
N THR A 11 6.13 -0.88 -17.96
CA THR A 11 5.03 -0.19 -17.24
C THR A 11 4.07 -1.12 -16.47
N LYS A 12 4.43 -2.40 -16.33
CA LYS A 12 3.62 -3.47 -15.77
C LYS A 12 4.00 -3.71 -14.30
N TRP A 13 3.08 -3.35 -13.41
CA TRP A 13 3.16 -3.70 -11.99
C TRP A 13 2.84 -5.18 -11.79
N THR A 14 3.67 -5.89 -11.02
CA THR A 14 3.36 -7.23 -10.52
C THR A 14 2.76 -7.13 -9.13
N VAL A 15 1.60 -7.75 -8.91
CA VAL A 15 0.99 -7.80 -7.57
C VAL A 15 1.82 -8.73 -6.71
N LEU A 16 2.33 -8.19 -5.60
CA LEU A 16 3.11 -8.93 -4.61
C LEU A 16 2.27 -9.37 -3.41
N GLY A 17 1.17 -8.68 -3.13
CA GLY A 17 0.31 -9.02 -2.01
C GLY A 17 -0.97 -8.19 -1.97
N ILE A 18 -1.99 -8.73 -1.31
CA ILE A 18 -3.28 -8.08 -1.10
C ILE A 18 -3.66 -8.26 0.36
N GLY A 19 -4.09 -7.18 1.01
CA GLY A 19 -4.47 -7.19 2.41
C GLY A 19 -5.66 -6.29 2.72
N ARG A 20 -6.34 -6.61 3.82
CA ARG A 20 -7.35 -5.76 4.45
C ARG A 20 -6.78 -5.15 5.72
N THR A 21 -7.16 -3.91 6.00
CA THR A 21 -6.83 -3.27 7.27
C THR A 21 -7.67 -3.88 8.39
N ASP A 22 -7.09 -4.02 9.57
CA ASP A 22 -7.80 -4.38 10.79
C ASP A 22 -8.66 -3.22 11.33
N ALA A 23 -9.28 -3.41 12.50
CA ALA A 23 -10.11 -2.40 13.16
C ALA A 23 -9.35 -1.13 13.55
N ASP A 24 -8.01 -1.22 13.67
CA ASP A 24 -7.13 -0.08 13.95
C ASP A 24 -6.63 0.60 12.66
N GLY A 25 -7.09 0.16 11.47
CA GLY A 25 -6.66 0.69 10.19
C GLY A 25 -5.29 0.19 9.72
N ARG A 26 -4.75 -0.88 10.30
CA ARG A 26 -3.40 -1.40 9.97
C ARG A 26 -3.46 -2.67 9.12
N CYS A 27 -2.47 -2.85 8.25
CA CYS A 27 -2.27 -4.09 7.50
C CYS A 27 -0.83 -4.58 7.70
N LYS A 28 -0.64 -5.51 8.65
CA LYS A 28 0.70 -5.97 9.06
C LYS A 28 1.26 -7.10 8.19
N THR A 29 0.41 -7.76 7.41
CA THR A 29 0.73 -9.01 6.70
C THR A 29 0.62 -8.84 5.18
N LEU A 30 0.91 -7.65 4.67
CA LEU A 30 0.71 -7.34 3.25
C LEU A 30 1.69 -8.08 2.33
N LEU A 31 2.94 -8.27 2.78
CA LEU A 31 3.98 -9.00 2.05
C LEU A 31 4.46 -10.17 2.92
N VAL A 32 3.79 -11.30 2.74
CA VAL A 32 4.10 -12.55 3.44
C VAL A 32 4.22 -13.70 2.44
N ASP A 33 4.96 -14.73 2.79
CA ASP A 33 5.04 -15.97 2.02
C ASP A 33 3.83 -16.89 2.27
N SER A 34 3.86 -18.08 1.67
CA SER A 34 2.80 -19.09 1.83
C SER A 34 2.64 -19.60 3.27
N ALA A 35 3.67 -19.46 4.11
CA ALA A 35 3.68 -19.81 5.52
C ALA A 35 3.44 -18.58 6.44
N GLN A 36 2.95 -17.47 5.87
CA GLN A 36 2.62 -16.23 6.57
C GLN A 36 3.83 -15.54 7.23
N SER A 37 5.05 -15.88 6.80
CA SER A 37 6.27 -15.22 7.26
C SER A 37 6.55 -13.95 6.43
N PRO A 38 7.01 -12.84 7.02
CA PRO A 38 7.32 -11.61 6.29
C PRO A 38 8.35 -11.82 5.19
N LEU A 39 8.06 -11.34 3.98
CA LEU A 39 8.99 -11.34 2.87
C LEU A 39 9.87 -10.08 2.90
N PRO A 40 11.20 -10.19 2.78
CA PRO A 40 12.07 -9.03 2.73
C PRO A 40 11.83 -8.23 1.45
N LEU A 41 11.78 -6.91 1.58
CA LEU A 41 11.78 -6.01 0.44
C LEU A 41 13.15 -6.04 -0.24
N LYS A 42 13.14 -6.00 -1.57
CA LYS A 42 14.34 -5.79 -2.39
C LYS A 42 14.39 -4.32 -2.80
N ALA A 43 15.57 -3.81 -3.14
CA ALA A 43 15.68 -2.47 -3.68
C ALA A 43 14.86 -2.34 -4.98
N GLY A 44 14.19 -1.20 -5.17
CA GLY A 44 13.33 -0.95 -6.33
C GLY A 44 12.13 -0.07 -6.00
N VAL A 45 11.25 0.13 -6.99
CA VAL A 45 10.05 0.94 -6.84
C VAL A 45 8.84 0.06 -6.58
N TYR A 46 8.09 0.41 -5.53
CA TYR A 46 6.88 -0.27 -5.09
C TYR A 46 5.68 0.67 -5.20
N LYS A 47 4.49 0.09 -5.25
CA LYS A 47 3.22 0.80 -5.25
C LYS A 47 2.22 0.14 -4.31
N LEU A 48 1.50 0.97 -3.55
CA LEU A 48 0.34 0.57 -2.75
C LEU A 48 -0.93 1.18 -3.33
N ASP A 49 -1.90 0.35 -3.70
CA ASP A 49 -3.23 0.76 -4.13
C ASP A 49 -4.22 0.56 -2.97
N PHE A 50 -4.76 1.67 -2.45
CA PHE A 50 -5.78 1.70 -1.41
C PHE A 50 -7.17 1.81 -2.05
N ALA A 51 -8.07 0.87 -1.74
CA ALA A 51 -9.44 0.85 -2.24
C ALA A 51 -10.33 1.85 -1.47
N THR A 52 -10.18 3.14 -1.76
CA THR A 52 -10.84 4.23 -1.01
C THR A 52 -12.33 4.38 -1.31
N ALA A 53 -12.77 4.27 -2.57
CA ALA A 53 -14.21 4.35 -2.87
C ALA A 53 -14.99 3.19 -2.23
N PRO A 54 -14.59 1.91 -2.38
CA PRO A 54 -15.25 0.81 -1.68
C PRO A 54 -15.29 1.00 -0.15
N TYR A 55 -14.23 1.59 0.44
CA TYR A 55 -14.23 1.92 1.86
C TYR A 55 -15.31 2.94 2.24
N PHE A 56 -15.41 4.07 1.53
CA PHE A 56 -16.43 5.08 1.84
C PHE A 56 -17.86 4.62 1.52
N GLU A 57 -18.04 3.77 0.50
CA GLU A 57 -19.32 3.14 0.19
C GLU A 57 -19.85 2.30 1.37
N THR A 58 -19.00 1.52 2.03
CA THR A 58 -19.41 0.76 3.25
C THR A 58 -19.88 1.66 4.39
N LYS A 59 -19.53 2.95 4.36
CA LYS A 59 -19.93 3.96 5.34
C LYS A 59 -21.11 4.82 4.87
N GLY A 60 -21.68 4.56 3.70
CA GLY A 60 -22.75 5.38 3.11
C GLY A 60 -22.29 6.79 2.74
N GLN A 61 -20.99 6.97 2.47
CA GLN A 61 -20.40 8.27 2.16
C GLN A 61 -19.83 8.30 0.75
N LYS A 62 -19.79 9.49 0.14
CA LYS A 62 -19.09 9.71 -1.13
C LYS A 62 -17.65 10.12 -0.88
N THR A 63 -16.77 9.82 -1.82
CA THR A 63 -15.39 10.34 -1.86
C THR A 63 -15.06 10.82 -3.26
N PHE A 64 -14.14 11.77 -3.36
CA PHE A 64 -13.55 12.19 -4.62
C PHE A 64 -12.58 11.16 -5.21
N PHE A 65 -12.04 10.26 -4.38
CA PHE A 65 -10.97 9.34 -4.78
C PHE A 65 -11.51 7.93 -5.06
N PRO A 66 -11.50 7.45 -6.32
CA PRO A 66 -11.87 6.07 -6.64
C PRO A 66 -10.92 5.07 -5.95
N PHE A 67 -9.63 5.41 -5.90
CA PHE A 67 -8.57 4.73 -5.17
C PHE A 67 -7.44 5.73 -4.89
N CYS A 68 -6.56 5.44 -3.93
CA CYS A 68 -5.31 6.17 -3.71
C CYS A 68 -4.13 5.25 -4.02
N SER A 69 -3.27 5.65 -4.96
CA SER A 69 -2.05 4.91 -5.33
C SER A 69 -0.82 5.64 -4.82
N ILE A 70 -0.03 4.98 -3.96
CA ILE A 70 1.20 5.53 -3.39
C ILE A 70 2.39 4.74 -3.92
N SER A 71 3.21 5.37 -4.76
CA SER A 71 4.48 4.81 -5.21
C SER A 71 5.65 5.32 -4.37
N PHE A 72 6.57 4.44 -4.00
CA PHE A 72 7.75 4.78 -3.20
C PHE A 72 8.94 3.89 -3.56
N GLU A 73 10.13 4.39 -3.24
CA GLU A 73 11.39 3.69 -3.48
C GLU A 73 11.87 2.95 -2.23
N VAL A 74 12.34 1.73 -2.43
CA VAL A 74 13.15 0.97 -1.47
C VAL A 74 14.61 1.13 -1.91
N PRO A 75 15.46 1.83 -1.12
CA PRO A 75 16.88 2.02 -1.44
C PRO A 75 17.67 0.70 -1.43
N ASN A 76 18.90 0.78 -1.94
CA ASN A 76 19.93 -0.25 -1.77
C ASN A 76 21.02 0.28 -0.80
N PRO A 77 21.21 -0.32 0.40
CA PRO A 77 20.51 -1.49 0.92
C PRO A 77 19.07 -1.14 1.40
N PRO A 78 18.14 -2.12 1.40
CA PRO A 78 16.80 -1.94 1.98
C PRO A 78 16.85 -1.65 3.48
N GLN A 79 15.90 -0.87 3.97
CA GLN A 79 15.74 -0.61 5.41
C GLN A 79 14.83 -1.66 6.07
N SER A 80 14.91 -1.77 7.40
CA SER A 80 14.20 -2.82 8.16
C SER A 80 12.68 -2.64 8.21
N HIS A 81 12.18 -1.41 8.13
CA HIS A 81 10.75 -1.11 8.24
C HIS A 81 10.31 -0.01 7.28
N TYR A 82 9.15 -0.22 6.66
CA TYR A 82 8.47 0.73 5.80
C TYR A 82 7.03 0.90 6.28
N HIS A 83 6.78 2.03 6.92
CA HIS A 83 5.44 2.43 7.33
C HIS A 83 4.96 3.53 6.38
N VAL A 84 3.89 3.26 5.64
CA VAL A 84 3.29 4.20 4.67
C VAL A 84 1.84 4.49 5.08
N PRO A 85 1.62 5.46 6.00
CA PRO A 85 0.27 5.84 6.40
C PRO A 85 -0.51 6.49 5.26
N LEU A 86 -1.83 6.32 5.28
CA LEU A 86 -2.77 7.10 4.49
C LEU A 86 -3.74 7.79 5.45
N LEU A 87 -3.63 9.11 5.56
CA LEU A 87 -4.63 9.93 6.26
C LEU A 87 -5.67 10.32 5.23
N LEU A 88 -6.90 9.85 5.42
CA LEU A 88 -7.92 9.89 4.40
C LEU A 88 -9.16 10.63 4.90
N SER A 89 -9.59 11.64 4.15
CA SER A 89 -10.92 12.23 4.23
C SER A 89 -11.66 12.01 2.91
N ASN A 90 -12.93 12.41 2.85
CA ASN A 90 -13.75 12.25 1.66
C ASN A 90 -13.17 13.01 0.44
N PHE A 91 -12.43 14.11 0.65
CA PHE A 91 -11.98 15.03 -0.41
C PHE A 91 -10.50 15.44 -0.30
N SER A 92 -9.76 14.92 0.67
CA SER A 92 -8.32 15.08 0.78
C SER A 92 -7.68 13.78 1.29
N TYR A 93 -6.42 13.56 0.92
CA TYR A 93 -5.59 12.60 1.61
C TYR A 93 -4.17 13.14 1.75
N SER A 94 -3.44 12.61 2.73
CA SER A 94 -1.99 12.79 2.83
C SER A 94 -1.34 11.45 3.14
N THR A 95 -0.09 11.32 2.71
CA THR A 95 0.76 10.17 2.98
C THR A 95 2.17 10.65 3.25
N TYR A 96 2.96 9.82 3.91
CA TYR A 96 4.37 10.08 4.20
C TYR A 96 5.06 8.77 4.55
N ARG A 97 6.37 8.81 4.78
CA ARG A 97 7.12 7.70 5.36
C ARG A 97 7.14 7.83 6.88
N GLY A 98 6.44 6.93 7.56
CA GLY A 98 6.46 6.82 9.02
C GLY A 98 7.70 6.08 9.54
N SER A 99 7.89 6.16 10.86
CA SER A 99 8.87 5.36 11.61
C SER A 99 8.48 3.90 11.72
#